data_AF-A9G4B8-F1
#
_entry.id   AF-A9G4B8-F1
#
_cell.length_a   1.000
_cell.length_b   1.000
_cell.length_c   1.000
_cell.angle_alpha   90.00
_cell.angle_beta   90.00
_cell.angle_gamma   90.00
#
_symmetry.space_group_name_H-M   'P 1'
#
loop_
_entity.id
_entity.type
_entity.pdbx_description
1 polymer ?
#
loop_
_entity_poly.entity_id
_entity_poly.type
_entity_poly.pdbx_seq_one_letter_code
_entity_poly.pdbx_strand_id
1 'polypeptide(L)'
;MLTVRTFLPIAIVMSAVVGCESPTADAQTKAERAQREAQQKAAEVATELDKKVAEIDQKAERATDDALREAAEKLNNAAAEAQEKTAEAEAELAKARADVRASTSRRIEDLEKDAVELREKAEKKLPKDEVGRLMKDVEDKSEAVRRSLRDLDAATGETLDRVKQGVYQRVEELDRAIQAVKRRV
;
A
#
# COMPACT_ATOMS: atom_id res chain seq x y z
N MET A 1 -32.28 13.49 -2.67
CA MET A 1 -33.72 13.77 -2.82
C MET A 1 -34.18 14.61 -1.63
N LEU A 2 -34.26 15.93 -1.80
CA LEU A 2 -34.74 16.87 -0.77
C LEU A 2 -35.98 17.56 -1.32
N THR A 3 -37.14 17.10 -0.86
CA THR A 3 -38.46 17.66 -1.17
C THR A 3 -38.69 18.92 -0.34
N VAL A 4 -38.57 20.09 -0.95
CA VAL A 4 -39.06 21.35 -0.37
C VAL A 4 -40.49 21.57 -0.87
N ARG A 5 -41.45 21.18 -0.04
CA ARG A 5 -42.85 21.60 -0.10
C ARG A 5 -42.93 23.01 0.49
N THR A 6 -43.22 23.99 -0.34
CA THR A 6 -43.70 25.32 0.11
C THR A 6 -44.99 25.63 -0.62
N PHE A 7 -46.10 25.32 0.06
CA PHE A 7 -47.42 25.88 -0.19
C PHE A 7 -47.35 27.40 0.00
N LEU A 8 -47.70 28.17 -1.03
CA LEU A 8 -48.03 29.59 -0.89
C LEU A 8 -49.51 29.76 -1.30
N PRO A 9 -50.40 30.20 -0.39
CA PRO A 9 -51.79 30.44 -0.74
C PRO A 9 -51.89 31.74 -1.55
N ILE A 10 -52.36 31.63 -2.79
CA ILE A 10 -52.75 32.77 -3.62
C ILE A 10 -54.01 33.37 -3.00
N ALA A 11 -53.85 34.42 -2.18
CA ALA A 11 -54.95 35.25 -1.72
C ALA A 11 -55.42 36.14 -2.87
N ILE A 12 -56.42 35.66 -3.63
CA ILE A 12 -57.18 36.48 -4.57
C ILE A 12 -58.13 37.35 -3.75
N VAL A 13 -57.72 38.59 -3.46
CA VAL A 13 -58.62 39.62 -2.93
C VAL A 13 -59.40 40.22 -4.11
N MET A 14 -60.57 39.65 -4.40
CA MET A 14 -61.60 40.25 -5.25
C MET A 14 -62.39 41.26 -4.39
N SER A 15 -61.93 42.51 -4.37
CA SER A 15 -62.72 43.64 -3.86
C SER A 15 -63.52 44.24 -5.00
N ALA A 16 -64.85 44.10 -4.90
CA ALA A 16 -65.81 44.78 -5.74
C ALA A 16 -65.77 46.30 -5.54
N VAL A 17 -65.74 47.07 -6.63
CA VAL A 17 -66.26 48.44 -6.67
C VAL A 17 -67.03 48.61 -7.98
N VAL A 18 -68.34 48.77 -7.87
CA VAL A 18 -69.24 49.28 -8.92
C VAL A 18 -69.23 50.81 -8.80
N GLY A 19 -68.93 51.51 -9.91
CA GLY A 19 -69.00 52.96 -10.01
C GLY A 19 -68.35 53.47 -11.30
N CYS A 20 -69.16 53.75 -12.32
CA CYS A 20 -68.74 54.40 -13.55
C CYS A 20 -68.62 55.91 -13.33
N GLU A 21 -67.40 56.43 -13.25
CA GLU A 21 -67.06 57.81 -13.64
C GLU A 21 -65.59 57.79 -14.11
N SER A 22 -65.35 58.24 -15.32
CA SER A 22 -64.09 58.10 -16.05
C SER A 22 -62.95 58.96 -15.47
N PRO A 23 -61.89 58.31 -14.95
CA PRO A 23 -60.51 58.57 -15.37
C PRO A 23 -59.76 57.23 -15.57
N THR A 24 -60.29 56.34 -16.39
CA THR A 24 -59.78 54.96 -16.55
C THR A 24 -58.53 54.86 -17.44
N ALA A 25 -58.34 55.78 -18.39
CA ALA A 25 -57.19 55.75 -19.30
C ALA A 25 -55.86 56.08 -18.60
N ASP A 26 -55.84 57.04 -17.67
CA ASP A 26 -54.64 57.40 -16.91
C ASP A 26 -54.27 56.34 -15.86
N ALA A 27 -55.27 55.67 -15.28
CA ALA A 27 -55.04 54.55 -14.36
C ALA A 27 -54.50 53.31 -15.09
N GLN A 28 -55.03 52.99 -16.27
CA GLN A 28 -54.56 51.88 -17.11
C GLN A 28 -53.15 52.12 -17.64
N THR A 29 -52.85 53.32 -18.15
CA THR A 29 -51.50 53.65 -18.64
C THR A 29 -50.45 53.67 -17.53
N LYS A 30 -50.81 54.11 -16.30
CA LYS A 30 -49.94 54.00 -15.13
C LYS A 30 -49.72 52.55 -14.71
N ALA A 31 -50.76 51.71 -14.74
CA ALA A 31 -50.65 50.28 -14.44
C ALA A 31 -49.78 49.55 -15.48
N GLU A 32 -49.93 49.85 -16.77
CA GLU A 32 -49.10 49.28 -17.83
C GLU A 32 -47.63 49.71 -17.72
N ARG A 33 -47.36 50.98 -17.38
CA ARG A 33 -45.99 51.45 -17.13
C ARG A 33 -45.39 50.76 -15.91
N ALA A 34 -46.12 50.68 -14.81
CA ALA A 34 -45.68 49.97 -13.61
C ALA A 34 -45.44 48.48 -13.89
N GLN A 35 -46.27 47.85 -14.72
CA GLN A 35 -46.10 46.46 -15.13
C GLN A 35 -44.88 46.27 -16.04
N ARG A 36 -44.64 47.18 -16.99
CA ARG A 36 -43.44 47.15 -17.85
C ARG A 36 -42.16 47.40 -17.06
N GLU A 37 -42.17 48.34 -16.13
CA GLU A 37 -41.03 48.59 -15.24
C GLU A 37 -40.79 47.40 -14.31
N ALA A 38 -41.84 46.77 -13.78
CA ALA A 38 -41.72 45.55 -12.99
C ALA A 38 -41.16 44.38 -13.82
N GLN A 39 -41.60 44.23 -15.08
CA GLN A 39 -41.08 43.22 -15.99
C GLN A 39 -39.62 43.47 -16.39
N GLN A 40 -39.24 44.72 -16.63
CA GLN A 40 -37.86 45.09 -16.93
C GLN A 40 -36.95 44.82 -15.73
N LYS A 41 -37.36 45.23 -14.52
CA LYS A 41 -36.61 44.91 -13.30
C LYS A 41 -36.53 43.41 -13.03
N ALA A 42 -37.61 42.67 -13.28
CA ALA A 42 -37.60 41.22 -13.15
C ALA A 42 -36.64 40.56 -14.16
N ALA A 43 -36.59 41.05 -15.39
CA ALA A 43 -35.66 40.56 -16.41
C ALA A 43 -34.20 40.89 -16.05
N GLU A 44 -33.92 42.10 -15.57
CA GLU A 44 -32.58 42.49 -15.10
C GLU A 44 -32.10 41.61 -13.94
N VAL A 45 -32.96 41.40 -12.93
CA VAL A 45 -32.66 40.53 -11.79
C VAL A 45 -32.44 39.08 -12.24
N ALA A 46 -33.24 38.57 -13.19
CA ALA A 46 -33.04 37.23 -13.74
C ALA A 46 -31.67 37.11 -14.42
N THR A 47 -31.27 38.09 -15.25
CA THR A 47 -29.95 38.06 -15.91
C THR A 47 -28.79 38.18 -14.93
N GLU A 48 -28.95 38.93 -13.83
CA GLU A 48 -27.92 39.05 -12.79
C GLU A 48 -27.80 37.76 -11.97
N LEU A 49 -28.92 37.10 -11.68
CA LEU A 49 -28.93 35.78 -11.05
C LEU A 49 -28.27 34.73 -11.93
N ASP A 50 -28.61 34.68 -13.22
CA ASP A 50 -27.99 33.74 -14.17
C ASP A 50 -26.47 33.92 -14.24
N LYS A 51 -25.98 35.18 -14.24
CA LYS A 51 -24.53 35.47 -14.19
C LYS A 51 -23.90 34.99 -12.89
N LYS A 52 -24.54 35.24 -11.73
CA LYS A 52 -24.02 34.79 -10.43
C LYS A 52 -24.01 33.28 -10.31
N VAL A 53 -25.02 32.59 -10.82
CA VAL A 53 -25.07 31.12 -10.88
C VAL A 53 -23.92 30.60 -11.73
N ALA A 54 -23.73 31.14 -12.94
CA ALA A 54 -22.62 30.74 -13.81
C ALA A 54 -21.23 31.00 -13.18
N GLU A 55 -21.04 32.11 -12.47
CA GLU A 55 -19.80 32.40 -11.74
C GLU A 55 -19.57 31.44 -10.56
N ILE A 56 -20.63 31.05 -9.86
CA ILE A 56 -20.57 30.07 -8.75
C ILE A 56 -20.20 28.69 -9.31
N ASP A 57 -20.85 28.26 -10.38
CA ASP A 57 -20.60 26.97 -11.02
C ASP A 57 -19.14 26.88 -11.48
N GLN A 58 -18.62 27.93 -12.15
CA GLN A 58 -17.23 27.98 -12.58
C GLN A 58 -16.23 27.94 -11.41
N LYS A 59 -16.55 28.61 -10.28
CA LYS A 59 -15.70 28.55 -9.08
C LYS A 59 -15.74 27.18 -8.43
N ALA A 60 -16.90 26.53 -8.40
CA ALA A 60 -17.05 25.18 -7.86
C ALA A 60 -16.31 24.14 -8.70
N GLU A 61 -16.36 24.26 -10.03
CA GLU A 61 -15.58 23.41 -10.95
C GLU A 61 -14.08 23.56 -10.71
N ARG A 62 -13.55 24.79 -10.69
CA ARG A 62 -12.13 25.03 -10.42
C ARG A 62 -11.69 24.50 -9.06
N ALA A 63 -12.47 24.74 -8.01
CA ALA A 63 -12.16 24.23 -6.67
C ALA A 63 -12.16 22.70 -6.63
N THR A 64 -13.06 22.06 -7.40
CA THR A 64 -13.10 20.60 -7.52
C THR A 64 -11.88 20.08 -8.28
N ASP A 65 -11.51 20.71 -9.40
CA ASP A 65 -10.33 20.34 -10.18
C ASP A 65 -9.04 20.49 -9.36
N ASP A 66 -8.88 21.59 -8.62
CA ASP A 66 -7.74 21.83 -7.74
C ASP A 66 -7.68 20.76 -6.63
N ALA A 67 -8.81 20.44 -6.00
CA ALA A 67 -8.88 19.40 -4.98
C ALA A 67 -8.55 18.01 -5.55
N LEU A 68 -9.02 17.69 -6.76
CA LEU A 68 -8.68 16.44 -7.45
C LEU A 68 -7.19 16.37 -7.78
N ARG A 69 -6.59 17.49 -8.20
CA ARG A 69 -5.16 17.57 -8.50
C ARG A 69 -4.31 17.37 -7.24
N GLU A 70 -4.65 18.04 -6.15
CA GLU A 70 -3.97 17.88 -4.86
C GLU A 70 -4.13 16.45 -4.32
N ALA A 71 -5.32 15.86 -4.44
CA ALA A 71 -5.55 14.47 -4.06
C ALA A 71 -4.69 13.50 -4.91
N ALA A 72 -4.61 13.73 -6.22
CA ALA A 72 -3.77 12.93 -7.11
C ALA A 72 -2.27 13.06 -6.76
N GLU A 73 -1.79 14.27 -6.46
CA GLU A 73 -0.41 14.50 -6.01
C GLU A 73 -0.11 13.77 -4.70
N LYS A 74 -1.01 13.86 -3.71
CA LYS A 74 -0.86 13.14 -2.43
C LYS A 74 -0.85 11.63 -2.63
N LEU A 75 -1.73 11.10 -3.47
CA LEU A 75 -1.77 9.66 -3.79
C LEU A 75 -0.49 9.20 -4.49
N ASN A 76 0.02 9.97 -5.45
CA ASN A 76 1.27 9.66 -6.15
C ASN A 76 2.47 9.68 -5.19
N ASN A 77 2.55 10.67 -4.30
CA ASN A 77 3.61 10.74 -3.30
C ASN A 77 3.54 9.55 -2.33
N ALA A 78 2.35 9.22 -1.83
CA ALA A 78 2.16 8.06 -0.94
C ALA A 78 2.52 6.74 -1.64
N ALA A 79 2.19 6.60 -2.93
CA ALA A 79 2.56 5.43 -3.72
C ALA A 79 4.09 5.33 -3.90
N ALA A 80 4.77 6.45 -4.15
CA ALA A 80 6.23 6.50 -4.26
C ALA A 80 6.92 6.12 -2.93
N GLU A 81 6.48 6.69 -1.81
CA GLU A 81 7.01 6.34 -0.48
C GLU A 81 6.79 4.86 -0.13
N ALA A 82 5.63 4.29 -0.49
CA ALA A 82 5.35 2.89 -0.27
C ALA A 82 6.26 1.98 -1.12
N GLN A 83 6.55 2.37 -2.36
CA GLN A 83 7.49 1.66 -3.23
C GLN A 83 8.92 1.73 -2.68
N GLU A 84 9.37 2.90 -2.23
CA GLU A 84 10.68 3.09 -1.61
C GLU A 84 10.86 2.19 -0.39
N LYS A 85 9.90 2.22 0.56
CA LYS A 85 9.94 1.36 1.75
C LYS A 85 9.91 -0.13 1.43
N THR A 86 9.18 -0.52 0.38
CA THR A 86 9.16 -1.92 -0.07
C THR A 86 10.53 -2.33 -0.60
N ALA A 87 11.16 -1.49 -1.43
CA ALA A 87 12.50 -1.75 -1.96
C ALA A 87 13.56 -1.81 -0.85
N GLU A 88 13.49 -0.91 0.14
CA GLU A 88 14.37 -0.95 1.32
C GLU A 88 14.20 -2.25 2.13
N ALA A 89 12.96 -2.67 2.38
CA ALA A 89 12.68 -3.90 3.10
C ALA A 89 13.18 -5.15 2.34
N GLU A 90 13.04 -5.18 1.02
CA GLU A 90 13.58 -6.25 0.17
C GLU A 90 15.11 -6.27 0.18
N ALA A 91 15.75 -5.10 0.15
CA ALA A 91 17.21 -4.98 0.22
C ALA A 91 17.77 -5.47 1.56
N GLU A 92 17.16 -5.07 2.68
CA GLU A 92 17.55 -5.55 4.01
C GLU A 92 17.32 -7.06 4.18
N LEU A 93 16.22 -7.59 3.65
CA LEU A 93 15.96 -9.02 3.64
C LEU A 93 17.00 -9.80 2.82
N ALA A 94 17.37 -9.29 1.65
CA ALA A 94 18.42 -9.88 0.81
C ALA A 94 19.78 -9.86 1.53
N LYS A 95 20.13 -8.73 2.16
CA LYS A 95 21.35 -8.58 2.96
C LYS A 95 21.40 -9.56 4.13
N ALA A 96 20.31 -9.69 4.89
CA ALA A 96 20.22 -10.61 6.00
C ALA A 96 20.42 -12.09 5.57
N ARG A 97 19.87 -12.48 4.41
CA ARG A 97 20.13 -13.82 3.83
C ARG A 97 21.59 -13.98 3.43
N ALA A 98 22.17 -12.97 2.78
CA ALA A 98 23.55 -12.99 2.34
C ALA A 98 24.54 -13.13 3.52
N ASP A 99 24.30 -12.42 4.63
CA ASP A 99 25.13 -12.49 5.82
C ASP A 99 25.10 -13.89 6.48
N VAL A 100 23.91 -14.48 6.60
CA VAL A 100 23.76 -15.85 7.12
C VAL A 100 24.42 -16.85 6.18
N ARG A 101 24.26 -16.70 4.86
CA ARG A 101 24.91 -17.55 3.87
C ARG A 101 26.43 -17.45 3.95
N ALA A 102 26.98 -16.24 3.97
CA ALA A 102 28.43 -16.04 4.02
C ALA A 102 29.06 -16.61 5.29
N SER A 103 28.46 -16.35 6.46
CA SER A 103 28.94 -16.89 7.73
C SER A 103 28.83 -18.42 7.80
N THR A 104 27.74 -18.97 7.30
CA THR A 104 27.52 -20.43 7.28
C THR A 104 28.44 -21.13 6.29
N SER A 105 28.60 -20.62 5.06
CA SER A 105 29.49 -21.20 4.06
C SER A 105 30.92 -21.29 4.55
N ARG A 106 31.45 -20.21 5.17
CA ARG A 106 32.80 -20.24 5.77
C ARG A 106 32.92 -21.35 6.81
N ARG A 107 31.93 -21.48 7.70
CA ARG A 107 31.94 -22.51 8.73
C ARG A 107 31.87 -23.92 8.14
N ILE A 108 31.08 -24.13 7.09
CA ILE A 108 31.03 -25.43 6.39
C ILE A 108 32.38 -25.73 5.73
N GLU A 109 33.01 -24.76 5.06
CA GLU A 109 34.32 -24.97 4.43
C GLU A 109 35.38 -25.41 5.44
N ASP A 110 35.39 -24.80 6.64
CA ASP A 110 36.31 -25.20 7.71
C ASP A 110 35.98 -26.59 8.26
N LEU A 111 34.71 -26.91 8.47
CA LEU A 111 34.26 -28.24 8.90
C LEU A 111 34.57 -29.32 7.85
N GLU A 112 34.43 -29.02 6.56
CA GLU A 112 34.75 -29.95 5.47
C GLU A 112 36.26 -30.24 5.39
N LYS A 113 37.11 -29.23 5.63
CA LYS A 113 38.56 -29.45 5.77
C LYS A 113 38.88 -30.37 6.96
N ASP A 114 38.28 -30.11 8.12
CA ASP A 114 38.44 -30.95 9.31
C ASP A 114 38.00 -32.40 9.04
N ALA A 115 36.88 -32.58 8.33
CA ALA A 115 36.37 -33.90 7.96
C ALA A 115 37.36 -34.68 7.08
N VAL A 116 37.98 -34.02 6.10
CA VAL A 116 39.01 -34.63 5.23
C VAL A 116 40.25 -35.04 6.03
N GLU A 117 40.76 -34.18 6.91
CA GLU A 117 41.90 -34.52 7.77
C GLU A 117 41.60 -35.66 8.74
N LEU A 118 40.39 -35.67 9.31
CA LEU A 118 39.95 -36.72 10.22
C LEU A 118 39.75 -38.06 9.52
N ARG A 119 39.32 -38.05 8.25
CA ARG A 119 39.21 -39.27 7.45
C ARG A 119 40.55 -40.01 7.35
N GLU A 120 41.62 -39.30 7.01
CA GLU A 120 42.95 -39.90 6.90
C GLU A 120 43.44 -40.50 8.23
N LYS A 121 43.14 -39.82 9.35
CA LYS A 121 43.46 -40.34 10.69
C LYS A 121 42.61 -41.57 11.01
N ALA A 122 41.33 -41.56 10.61
CA ALA A 122 40.36 -42.62 10.91
C ALA A 122 40.70 -43.89 10.15
N GLU A 123 41.08 -43.78 8.87
CA GLU A 123 41.53 -44.91 8.06
C GLU A 123 42.78 -45.61 8.62
N LYS A 124 43.59 -44.92 9.45
CA LYS A 124 44.78 -45.49 10.11
C LYS A 124 44.48 -46.17 11.44
N LYS A 125 43.46 -45.73 12.16
CA LYS A 125 43.20 -46.15 13.55
C LYS A 125 41.95 -47.00 13.74
N LEU A 126 40.99 -46.90 12.82
CA LEU A 126 39.69 -47.54 12.93
C LEU A 126 39.49 -48.58 11.82
N PRO A 127 38.64 -49.60 12.06
CA PRO A 127 38.19 -50.53 11.03
C PRO A 127 37.50 -49.81 9.86
N LYS A 128 37.67 -50.32 8.63
CA LYS A 128 37.13 -49.70 7.41
C LYS A 128 35.61 -49.48 7.44
N ASP A 129 34.87 -50.43 8.03
CA ASP A 129 33.42 -50.35 8.16
C ASP A 129 32.99 -49.24 9.13
N GLU A 130 33.73 -49.03 10.22
CA GLU A 130 33.49 -47.94 11.15
C GLU A 130 33.79 -46.58 10.51
N VAL A 131 34.92 -46.45 9.82
CA VAL A 131 35.27 -45.24 9.06
C VAL A 131 34.18 -44.92 8.03
N GLY A 132 33.74 -45.93 7.27
CA GLY A 132 32.69 -45.76 6.26
C GLY A 132 31.38 -45.25 6.85
N ARG A 133 30.97 -45.76 8.03
CA ARG A 133 29.77 -45.28 8.73
C ARG A 133 29.91 -43.83 9.21
N LEU A 134 31.04 -43.51 9.83
CA LEU A 134 31.30 -42.17 10.37
C LEU A 134 31.38 -41.11 9.26
N MET A 135 32.11 -41.40 8.18
CA MET A 135 32.23 -40.47 7.05
C MET A 135 30.90 -40.28 6.33
N LYS A 136 30.08 -41.33 6.23
CA LYS A 136 28.74 -41.21 5.67
C LYS A 136 27.83 -40.29 6.49
N ASP A 137 27.87 -40.40 7.82
CA ASP A 137 27.09 -39.49 8.68
C ASP A 137 27.53 -38.03 8.50
N VAL A 138 28.84 -37.78 8.43
CA VAL A 138 29.37 -36.42 8.14
C VAL A 138 28.91 -35.92 6.76
N GLU A 139 28.93 -36.77 5.73
CA GLU A 139 28.47 -36.43 4.38
C GLU A 139 26.97 -36.11 4.35
N ASP A 140 26.13 -36.98 4.93
CA ASP A 140 24.68 -36.80 5.04
C ASP A 140 24.34 -35.47 5.77
N LYS A 141 25.09 -35.13 6.83
CA LYS A 141 24.93 -33.87 7.55
C LYS A 141 25.42 -32.66 6.75
N SER A 142 26.54 -32.75 6.02
CA SER A 142 26.98 -31.66 5.13
C SER A 142 25.94 -31.38 4.05
N GLU A 143 25.38 -32.43 3.43
CA GLU A 143 24.33 -32.27 2.43
C GLU A 143 23.07 -31.62 3.02
N ALA A 144 22.68 -32.01 4.24
CA ALA A 144 21.56 -31.39 4.94
C ALA A 144 21.77 -29.89 5.16
N VAL A 145 22.98 -29.46 5.53
CA VAL A 145 23.29 -28.02 5.65
C VAL A 145 23.17 -27.32 4.29
N ARG A 146 23.73 -27.90 3.22
CA ARG A 146 23.65 -27.35 1.86
C ARG A 146 22.20 -27.20 1.37
N ARG A 147 21.32 -28.15 1.73
CA ARG A 147 19.87 -28.05 1.45
C ARG A 147 19.25 -26.90 2.24
N SER A 148 19.53 -26.77 3.52
CA SER A 148 19.00 -25.67 4.35
C SER A 148 19.49 -24.28 3.90
N LEU A 149 20.68 -24.17 3.28
CA LEU A 149 21.11 -22.91 2.64
C LEU A 149 20.26 -22.54 1.42
N ARG A 150 19.73 -23.51 0.68
CA ARG A 150 18.77 -23.22 -0.41
C ARG A 150 17.43 -22.77 0.15
N ASP A 151 17.00 -23.35 1.26
CA ASP A 151 15.79 -22.90 1.96
C ASP A 151 15.94 -21.47 2.49
N LEU A 152 17.15 -21.09 2.93
CA LEU A 152 17.47 -19.71 3.32
C LEU A 152 17.33 -18.73 2.16
N ASP A 153 17.77 -19.09 0.96
CA ASP A 153 17.61 -18.26 -0.23
C ASP A 153 16.13 -18.05 -0.57
N ALA A 154 15.28 -19.05 -0.32
CA ALA A 154 13.83 -19.00 -0.56
C ALA A 154 13.01 -18.42 0.61
N ALA A 155 13.64 -18.07 1.73
CA ALA A 155 12.94 -17.54 2.89
C ALA A 155 12.19 -16.23 2.56
N THR A 156 11.32 -15.77 3.44
CA THR A 156 10.63 -14.47 3.37
C THR A 156 10.89 -13.71 4.66
N GLY A 157 10.50 -12.44 4.75
CA GLY A 157 10.65 -11.67 6.01
C GLY A 157 10.01 -12.38 7.21
N GLU A 158 8.88 -13.07 7.00
CA GLU A 158 8.15 -13.80 8.05
C GLU A 158 8.81 -15.12 8.47
N THR A 159 9.59 -15.72 7.57
CA THR A 159 10.14 -17.08 7.76
C THR A 159 11.65 -17.10 7.97
N LEU A 160 12.34 -15.98 7.74
CA LEU A 160 13.79 -15.87 7.79
C LEU A 160 14.38 -16.37 9.11
N ASP A 161 13.84 -15.96 10.25
CA ASP A 161 14.40 -16.32 11.56
C ASP A 161 14.28 -17.82 11.83
N ARG A 162 13.15 -18.43 11.46
CA ARG A 162 12.96 -19.88 11.58
C ARG A 162 13.95 -20.64 10.70
N VAL A 163 14.12 -20.20 9.45
CA VAL A 163 15.05 -20.86 8.51
C VAL A 163 16.50 -20.68 8.98
N LYS A 164 16.87 -19.50 9.45
CA LYS A 164 18.18 -19.20 10.03
C LYS A 164 18.50 -20.13 11.22
N GLN A 165 17.56 -20.32 12.13
CA GLN A 165 17.72 -21.27 13.24
C GLN A 165 17.91 -22.70 12.74
N GLY A 166 17.14 -23.12 11.74
CA GLY A 166 17.29 -24.43 11.10
C GLY A 166 18.68 -24.62 10.49
N VAL A 167 19.19 -23.62 9.75
CA VAL A 167 20.54 -23.63 9.19
C VAL A 167 21.59 -23.80 10.30
N TYR A 168 21.51 -22.99 11.37
CA TYR A 168 22.46 -23.09 12.49
C TYR A 168 22.42 -24.44 13.19
N GLN A 169 21.22 -24.98 13.41
CA GLN A 169 21.06 -26.33 13.98
C GLN A 169 21.74 -27.39 13.11
N ARG A 170 21.58 -27.33 11.77
CA ARG A 170 22.23 -28.28 10.87
C ARG A 170 23.76 -28.16 10.89
N VAL A 171 24.28 -26.93 10.96
CA VAL A 171 25.73 -26.70 11.08
C VAL A 171 26.26 -27.28 12.38
N GLU A 172 25.53 -27.13 13.49
CA GLU A 172 25.89 -27.76 14.76
C GLU A 172 25.83 -29.28 14.71
N GLU A 173 24.84 -29.86 14.02
CA GLU A 173 24.76 -31.31 13.83
C GLU A 173 25.97 -31.84 13.05
N LEU A 174 26.40 -31.13 12.01
CA LEU A 174 27.61 -31.44 11.24
C LEU A 174 28.87 -31.36 12.12
N ASP A 175 29.03 -30.28 12.88
CA ASP A 175 30.16 -30.11 13.81
C ASP A 175 30.17 -31.24 14.84
N ARG A 176 29.04 -31.59 15.45
CA ARG A 176 28.95 -32.72 16.38
C ARG A 176 29.34 -34.05 15.74
N ALA A 177 28.94 -34.31 14.50
CA ALA A 177 29.35 -35.51 13.77
C ALA A 177 30.87 -35.55 13.58
N ILE A 178 31.48 -34.42 13.17
CA ILE A 178 32.93 -34.27 13.04
C ILE A 178 33.65 -34.46 14.39
N GLN A 179 33.15 -33.87 15.47
CA GLN A 179 33.70 -34.09 16.82
C GLN A 179 33.58 -35.55 17.26
N ALA A 180 32.52 -36.26 16.86
CA ALA A 180 32.37 -37.68 17.15
C ALA A 180 33.45 -38.52 16.45
N VAL A 181 33.79 -38.18 15.20
CA VAL A 181 34.95 -38.77 14.51
C VAL A 181 36.22 -38.45 15.27
N LYS A 182 36.47 -37.17 15.57
CA LYS A 182 37.67 -36.69 16.27
C LYS A 182 37.94 -37.38 17.61
N ARG A 183 36.91 -37.81 18.32
CA ARG A 183 37.04 -38.55 19.60
C ARG A 183 37.44 -40.02 19.43
N ARG A 184 37.26 -40.59 18.23
CA ARG A 184 37.56 -42.00 17.92
C ARG A 184 38.93 -42.20 17.28
N VAL A 185 39.57 -41.11 16.84
CA VAL A 185 40.92 -41.08 16.27
C VAL A 185 41.91 -40.41 17.20
#